data_AF-A0A075HSS2-F1
#
_entry.id   AF-A0A075HSS2-F1
#
_cell.length_a   1.000
_cell.length_b   1.000
_cell.length_c   1.000
_cell.angle_alpha   90.00
_cell.angle_beta   90.00
_cell.angle_gamma   90.00
#
_symmetry.space_group_name_H-M   'P 1'
#
loop_
_entity.id
_entity.type
_entity.pdbx_description
1 polymer ?
#
loop_
_entity_poly.entity_id
_entity_poly.type
_entity_poly.pdbx_seq_one_letter_code
_entity_poly.pdbx_strand_id
1 'polypeptide(L)'
;MNPTSTKPAPGGHIHASAPARPGVPQATTAPNRKVNTVLAAWVCIVLGSGVILTSGASPFALTVAAPLAIAGVVLLFVGLGMAVEENVDPDKVAAWEPEAGKMPDAGRVMYRVDTTLEDPVRTSILCGRCGRLDWMEGPKPKSHTCSECDTLLWESEEE
;
A
#
# COMPACT_ATOMS: atom_id res chain seq x y z
N MET A 1 33.25 -1.88 62.08
CA MET A 1 33.41 -3.14 61.34
C MET A 1 32.09 -3.45 60.63
N ASN A 2 32.19 -3.73 59.33
CA ASN A 2 31.14 -3.94 58.32
C ASN A 2 30.58 -5.40 58.41
N PRO A 3 29.80 -5.94 57.43
CA PRO A 3 28.39 -5.75 57.04
C PRO A 3 27.57 -7.07 56.99
N THR A 4 26.25 -7.00 56.77
CA THR A 4 25.46 -7.91 55.88
C THR A 4 24.01 -7.40 55.82
N SER A 5 23.55 -6.72 54.76
CA SER A 5 23.20 -7.19 53.39
C SER A 5 22.07 -8.24 53.42
N THR A 6 20.80 -7.81 53.33
CA THR A 6 19.92 -7.62 52.14
C THR A 6 19.10 -8.87 51.76
N LYS A 7 17.77 -8.71 51.59
CA LYS A 7 17.02 -8.94 50.33
C LYS A 7 15.49 -8.84 50.56
N PRO A 8 14.79 -7.82 50.02
CA PRO A 8 13.35 -7.89 49.81
C PRO A 8 13.04 -8.69 48.53
N ALA A 9 11.90 -9.37 48.55
CA ALA A 9 11.39 -10.23 47.49
C ALA A 9 11.36 -9.53 46.10
N PRO A 10 11.60 -10.25 44.99
CA PRO A 10 11.45 -9.67 43.67
C PRO A 10 9.98 -9.35 43.44
N GLY A 11 9.69 -8.07 43.28
CA GLY A 11 8.38 -7.57 42.87
C GLY A 11 7.96 -8.26 41.58
N GLY A 12 6.72 -8.76 41.56
CA GLY A 12 6.10 -9.29 40.37
C GLY A 12 6.14 -8.24 39.26
N HIS A 13 6.83 -8.56 38.18
CA HIS A 13 6.76 -7.80 36.95
C HIS A 13 5.32 -7.92 36.43
N ILE A 14 4.55 -6.87 36.67
CA ILE A 14 3.25 -6.67 36.02
C ILE A 14 3.60 -6.40 34.55
N HIS A 15 3.64 -7.46 33.74
CA HIS A 15 3.67 -7.31 32.30
C HIS A 15 2.36 -6.66 31.90
N ALA A 16 2.38 -5.35 31.72
CA ALA A 16 1.32 -4.64 31.01
C ALA A 16 1.29 -5.26 29.61
N SER A 17 0.26 -6.07 29.34
CA SER A 17 -0.01 -6.62 28.03
C SER A 17 -0.02 -5.47 27.02
N ALA A 18 0.86 -5.54 26.03
CA ALA A 18 0.83 -4.60 24.91
C ALA A 18 -0.58 -4.57 24.30
N PRO A 19 -1.12 -3.40 23.94
CA PRO A 19 -2.43 -3.34 23.29
C PRO A 19 -2.39 -4.19 22.02
N ALA A 20 -3.44 -4.98 21.83
CA ALA A 20 -3.62 -5.80 20.64
C ALA A 20 -3.47 -4.92 19.40
N ARG A 21 -2.54 -5.27 18.51
CA ARG A 21 -2.43 -4.64 17.19
C ARG A 21 -3.79 -4.76 16.50
N PRO A 22 -4.40 -3.66 16.03
CA PRO A 22 -5.58 -3.74 15.17
C PRO A 22 -5.24 -4.67 14.01
N GLY A 23 -6.12 -5.65 13.76
CA GLY A 23 -5.95 -6.60 12.68
C GLY A 23 -5.78 -5.85 11.36
N VAL A 24 -4.67 -6.09 10.66
CA VAL A 24 -4.46 -5.60 9.30
C VAL A 24 -5.68 -6.02 8.48
N PRO A 25 -6.40 -5.08 7.83
CA PRO A 25 -7.47 -5.43 6.92
C PRO A 25 -6.90 -6.39 5.88
N GLN A 26 -7.42 -7.62 5.81
CA GLN A 26 -7.03 -8.53 4.75
C GLN A 26 -7.44 -7.89 3.42
N ALA A 27 -6.44 -7.49 2.64
CA ALA A 27 -6.64 -7.02 1.29
C ALA A 27 -7.25 -8.17 0.48
N THR A 28 -8.55 -8.10 0.21
CA THR A 28 -9.21 -8.98 -0.75
C THR A 28 -8.57 -8.71 -2.11
N THR A 29 -7.76 -9.65 -2.61
CA THR A 29 -7.16 -9.54 -3.94
C THR A 29 -8.28 -9.57 -4.97
N ALA A 30 -8.70 -8.39 -5.43
CA ALA A 30 -9.62 -8.30 -6.54
C ALA A 30 -8.96 -8.92 -7.79
N PRO A 31 -9.70 -9.71 -8.60
CA PRO A 31 -9.13 -10.36 -9.76
C PRO A 31 -8.69 -9.32 -10.80
N ASN A 32 -7.39 -9.32 -11.13
CA ASN A 32 -6.80 -8.48 -12.17
C ASN A 32 -7.25 -8.95 -13.56
N ARG A 33 -8.46 -8.56 -13.98
CA ARG A 33 -9.07 -8.98 -15.25
C ARG A 33 -8.18 -8.77 -16.46
N LYS A 34 -7.53 -7.60 -16.55
CA LYS A 34 -6.56 -7.28 -17.61
C LYS A 34 -5.43 -8.30 -17.68
N VAL A 35 -4.79 -8.58 -16.54
CA VAL A 35 -3.66 -9.51 -16.45
C VAL A 35 -4.09 -10.92 -16.81
N ASN A 36 -5.24 -11.38 -16.31
CA ASN A 36 -5.78 -12.70 -16.61
C ASN A 36 -6.07 -12.88 -18.11
N THR A 37 -6.65 -11.86 -18.75
CA THR A 37 -6.91 -11.87 -20.20
C THR A 37 -5.61 -11.92 -21.01
N VAL A 38 -4.59 -11.14 -20.63
CA VAL A 38 -3.28 -11.14 -21.30
C VAL A 38 -2.58 -12.50 -21.10
N LEU A 39 -2.64 -13.10 -19.92
CA LEU A 39 -2.08 -14.42 -19.66
C LEU A 39 -2.77 -15.50 -20.50
N ALA A 40 -4.12 -15.49 -20.56
CA ALA A 40 -4.88 -16.41 -21.40
C ALA A 40 -4.51 -16.26 -22.89
N ALA A 41 -4.33 -15.03 -23.36
CA ALA A 41 -3.88 -14.74 -24.72
C ALA A 41 -2.53 -15.39 -25.05
N TRP A 42 -1.53 -15.20 -24.17
CA TRP A 42 -0.21 -15.81 -24.32
C TRP A 42 -0.28 -17.34 -24.33
N VAL A 43 -1.07 -17.95 -23.44
CA VAL A 43 -1.25 -19.41 -23.42
C VAL A 43 -1.83 -19.91 -24.74
N CYS A 44 -2.89 -19.28 -25.26
CA CYS A 44 -3.48 -19.65 -26.54
C CYS A 44 -2.49 -19.52 -27.71
N ILE A 45 -1.69 -18.46 -27.75
CA ILE A 45 -0.67 -18.26 -28.80
C ILE A 45 0.42 -19.32 -28.70
N VAL A 46 0.97 -19.57 -27.50
CA VAL A 46 2.04 -20.57 -27.30
C VAL A 46 1.55 -21.97 -27.63
N LEU A 47 0.34 -22.35 -27.20
CA LEU A 47 -0.22 -23.66 -27.51
C LEU A 47 -0.52 -23.81 -29.00
N GLY A 48 -1.16 -22.83 -29.63
CA GLY A 48 -1.46 -22.86 -31.06
C GLY A 48 -0.19 -22.92 -31.92
N SER A 49 0.78 -22.04 -31.66
CA SER A 49 2.06 -22.04 -32.36
C SER A 49 2.88 -23.30 -32.10
N GLY A 50 2.93 -23.79 -30.86
CA GLY A 50 3.61 -25.02 -30.50
C GLY A 50 3.07 -26.23 -31.26
N VAL A 51 1.75 -26.36 -31.38
CA VAL A 51 1.12 -27.45 -32.16
C VAL A 51 1.48 -27.34 -33.65
N ILE A 52 1.43 -26.12 -34.23
CA ILE A 52 1.79 -25.89 -35.65
C ILE A 52 3.23 -26.31 -35.92
N LEU A 53 4.17 -25.92 -35.05
CA LEU A 53 5.60 -26.17 -35.22
C LEU A 53 6.00 -27.63 -34.95
N THR A 54 5.31 -28.33 -34.05
CA THR A 54 5.65 -29.71 -33.68
C THR A 54 4.93 -30.77 -34.53
N SER A 55 3.75 -30.47 -35.06
CA SER A 55 2.88 -31.45 -35.73
C SER A 55 2.99 -31.47 -37.26
N GLY A 56 4.01 -30.81 -37.82
CA GLY A 56 4.34 -30.89 -39.24
C GLY A 56 3.25 -30.41 -40.20
N ALA A 57 2.47 -29.38 -39.81
CA ALA A 57 1.39 -28.80 -40.62
C ALA A 57 0.34 -29.82 -41.13
N SER A 58 0.09 -30.89 -40.38
CA SER A 58 -1.01 -31.81 -40.74
C SER A 58 -2.35 -31.05 -40.78
N PRO A 59 -3.26 -31.38 -41.73
CA PRO A 59 -4.53 -30.65 -41.88
C PRO A 59 -5.36 -30.62 -40.59
N PHE A 60 -5.35 -31.72 -39.83
CA PHE A 60 -6.02 -31.82 -38.54
C PHE A 60 -5.40 -30.91 -37.46
N ALA A 61 -4.07 -30.81 -37.41
CA ALA A 61 -3.42 -29.89 -36.48
C ALA A 61 -3.74 -28.43 -36.83
N LEU A 62 -3.79 -28.08 -38.13
CA LEU A 62 -4.07 -26.72 -38.58
C LEU A 62 -5.51 -26.28 -38.27
N THR A 63 -6.51 -27.16 -38.38
CA THR A 63 -7.91 -26.79 -38.09
C THR A 63 -8.15 -26.46 -36.63
N VAL A 64 -7.33 -26.98 -35.71
CA VAL A 64 -7.43 -26.69 -34.27
C VAL A 64 -6.47 -25.58 -33.85
N ALA A 65 -5.22 -25.66 -34.30
CA ALA A 65 -4.17 -24.78 -33.83
C ALA A 65 -4.25 -23.36 -34.41
N ALA A 66 -4.69 -23.21 -35.67
CA ALA A 66 -4.82 -21.88 -36.28
C ALA A 66 -5.91 -21.04 -35.60
N PRO A 67 -7.15 -21.53 -35.38
CA PRO A 67 -8.15 -20.77 -34.62
C PRO A 67 -7.72 -20.47 -33.18
N LEU A 68 -7.03 -21.40 -32.51
CA LEU A 68 -6.52 -21.19 -31.15
C LEU A 68 -5.49 -20.05 -31.10
N ALA A 69 -4.54 -20.03 -32.03
CA ALA A 69 -3.55 -18.95 -32.14
C ALA A 69 -4.21 -17.61 -32.49
N ILE A 70 -5.14 -17.60 -33.45
CA ILE A 70 -5.89 -16.39 -33.85
C ILE A 70 -6.70 -15.85 -32.68
N ALA A 71 -7.42 -16.71 -31.95
CA ALA A 71 -8.17 -16.32 -30.76
C ALA A 71 -7.24 -15.73 -29.69
N GLY A 72 -6.05 -16.32 -29.50
CA GLY A 72 -5.02 -15.76 -28.61
C GLY A 72 -4.60 -14.35 -29.01
N VAL A 73 -4.36 -14.08 -30.30
CA VAL A 73 -4.04 -12.74 -30.80
C VAL A 73 -5.20 -11.75 -30.54
N VAL A 74 -6.44 -12.16 -30.80
CA VAL A 74 -7.62 -11.32 -30.53
C VAL A 74 -7.72 -11.00 -29.02
N LEU A 75 -7.57 -12.01 -28.16
CA LEU A 75 -7.57 -11.82 -26.71
C LEU A 75 -6.44 -10.90 -26.25
N LEU A 76 -5.28 -10.92 -26.91
CA LEU A 76 -4.17 -10.04 -26.59
C LEU A 76 -4.55 -8.57 -26.83
N PHE A 77 -5.14 -8.26 -27.98
CA PHE A 77 -5.62 -6.91 -28.28
C PHE A 77 -6.72 -6.46 -27.32
N VAL A 78 -7.68 -7.35 -27.02
CA VAL A 78 -8.72 -7.07 -26.03
C VAL A 78 -8.10 -6.78 -24.66
N GLY A 79 -7.19 -7.63 -24.18
CA GLY A 79 -6.52 -7.46 -22.89
C GLY A 79 -5.68 -6.19 -22.81
N LEU A 80 -4.96 -5.83 -23.87
CA LEU A 80 -4.20 -4.58 -23.93
C LEU A 80 -5.12 -3.35 -23.90
N GLY A 81 -6.28 -3.45 -24.56
CA GLY A 81 -7.32 -2.40 -24.59
C GLY A 81 -8.15 -2.28 -23.31
N MET A 82 -8.06 -3.23 -22.37
CA MET A 82 -8.70 -3.09 -21.07
C MET A 82 -8.03 -1.97 -20.26
N ALA A 83 -8.85 -1.09 -19.70
CA ALA A 83 -8.41 -0.14 -18.69
C ALA A 83 -7.78 -0.91 -17.52
N VAL A 84 -6.71 -0.34 -16.96
CA VAL A 84 -6.24 -0.80 -15.66
C VAL A 84 -7.30 -0.34 -14.68
N GLU A 85 -8.07 -1.29 -14.15
CA GLU A 85 -8.90 -1.04 -12.97
C GLU A 85 -7.91 -0.84 -11.82
N GLU A 86 -7.49 0.41 -11.61
CA GLU A 86 -6.77 0.82 -10.41
C GLU A 86 -7.76 0.65 -9.26
N ASN A 87 -7.64 -0.50 -8.58
CA ASN A 87 -8.63 -1.01 -7.64
C ASN A 87 -8.54 -0.33 -6.28
N VAL A 88 -8.36 0.99 -6.31
CA VAL A 88 -8.33 1.84 -5.13
C VAL A 88 -9.68 2.55 -5.10
N ASP A 89 -10.53 2.10 -4.18
CA ASP A 89 -11.84 2.69 -3.97
C ASP A 89 -11.68 4.14 -3.48
N PRO A 90 -12.16 5.15 -4.23
CA PRO A 90 -11.97 6.56 -3.87
C PRO A 90 -12.60 6.89 -2.52
N ASP A 91 -13.68 6.22 -2.14
CA ASP A 91 -14.31 6.42 -0.83
C ASP A 91 -13.41 5.91 0.30
N LYS A 92 -12.62 4.84 0.04
CA LYS A 92 -11.63 4.33 1.01
C LYS A 92 -10.43 5.25 1.13
N VAL A 93 -9.98 5.88 0.04
CA VAL A 93 -8.90 6.89 0.09
C VAL A 93 -9.37 8.12 0.86
N ALA A 94 -10.58 8.60 0.58
CA ALA A 94 -11.18 9.74 1.27
C ALA A 94 -11.43 9.47 2.76
N ALA A 95 -11.77 8.22 3.13
CA ALA A 95 -11.97 7.81 4.52
C ALA A 95 -10.68 7.43 5.26
N TRP A 96 -9.53 7.36 4.57
CA TRP A 96 -8.28 6.96 5.21
C TRP A 96 -7.76 8.05 6.16
N GLU A 97 -7.46 7.67 7.41
CA GLU A 97 -6.86 8.56 8.40
C GLU A 97 -5.61 7.94 9.04
N PRO A 98 -4.57 8.74 9.29
CA PRO A 98 -3.36 8.28 9.98
C PRO A 98 -3.63 8.08 11.48
N GLU A 99 -2.93 7.10 12.07
CA GLU A 99 -3.00 6.88 13.52
C GLU A 99 -2.50 8.12 14.29
N ALA A 100 -3.38 8.70 15.10
CA ALA A 100 -3.03 9.77 16.02
C ALA A 100 -2.38 9.17 17.28
N GLY A 101 -1.21 9.68 17.64
CA GLY A 101 -0.49 9.23 18.83
C GLY A 101 0.70 10.11 19.16
N LYS A 102 1.03 10.23 20.44
CA LYS A 102 2.27 10.88 20.86
C LYS A 102 3.45 10.07 20.38
N MET A 103 4.42 10.77 19.79
CA MET A 103 5.67 10.16 19.37
C MET A 103 6.68 10.21 20.53
N PRO A 104 7.57 9.21 20.65
CA PRO A 104 8.64 9.26 21.62
C PRO A 104 9.56 10.45 21.33
N ASP A 105 10.03 11.10 22.40
CA ASP A 105 10.95 12.22 22.29
C ASP A 105 12.34 11.71 21.86
N ALA A 106 12.89 12.30 20.79
CA ALA A 106 14.19 11.95 20.21
C ALA A 106 15.21 13.09 20.34
N GLY A 107 15.05 13.98 21.34
CA GLY A 107 15.91 15.14 21.56
C GLY A 107 15.57 16.35 20.68
N ARG A 108 14.51 16.23 19.87
CA ARG A 108 13.85 17.30 19.12
C ARG A 108 12.38 16.94 18.96
N VAL A 109 11.52 17.93 18.74
CA VAL A 109 10.10 17.67 18.49
C VAL A 109 9.96 16.91 17.18
N MET A 110 9.46 15.69 17.27
CA MET A 110 9.16 14.85 16.11
C MET A 110 7.81 15.26 15.51
N TYR A 111 7.65 15.04 14.21
CA TYR A 111 6.39 15.23 13.50
C TYR A 111 6.30 14.28 12.31
N ARG A 112 5.08 13.98 11.87
CA ARG A 112 4.81 13.19 10.65
C ARG A 112 4.00 14.04 9.69
N VAL A 113 4.35 13.98 8.40
CA VAL A 113 3.60 14.63 7.33
C VAL A 113 3.25 13.58 6.30
N ASP A 114 1.97 13.27 6.16
CA ASP A 114 1.49 12.36 5.13
C ASP A 114 0.59 13.12 4.15
N THR A 115 0.91 13.05 2.86
CA THR A 115 0.12 13.66 1.79
C THR A 115 -0.47 12.54 0.92
N THR A 116 -1.78 12.60 0.66
CA THR A 116 -2.42 11.69 -0.29
C THR A 116 -1.93 11.99 -1.71
N LEU A 117 -1.59 10.95 -2.47
CA LEU A 117 -1.10 11.07 -3.85
C LEU A 117 -2.25 11.14 -4.87
N GLU A 118 -3.37 10.51 -4.54
CA GLU A 118 -4.59 10.49 -5.35
C GLU A 118 -5.60 11.50 -4.81
N ASP A 119 -6.50 11.94 -5.69
CA ASP A 119 -7.56 12.88 -5.32
C ASP A 119 -8.52 12.27 -4.28
N PRO A 120 -8.96 13.04 -3.26
CA PRO A 120 -8.56 14.42 -2.99
C PRO A 120 -7.13 14.51 -2.39
N VAL A 121 -6.27 15.35 -2.98
CA VAL A 121 -4.94 15.64 -2.45
C VAL A 121 -5.08 16.45 -1.16
N ARG A 122 -4.72 15.85 -0.04
CA ARG A 122 -4.75 16.45 1.30
C ARG A 122 -3.54 16.00 2.10
N THR A 123 -3.13 16.85 3.03
CA THR A 123 -1.97 16.62 3.89
C THR A 123 -2.40 16.56 5.35
N SER A 124 -2.01 15.48 6.03
CA SER A 124 -2.11 15.35 7.48
C SER A 124 -0.77 15.64 8.14
N ILE A 125 -0.80 16.30 9.29
CA ILE A 125 0.40 16.66 10.05
C ILE A 125 0.20 16.28 11.51
N LEU A 126 0.98 15.30 11.97
CA LEU A 126 0.97 14.84 13.36
C LEU A 126 2.06 15.54 14.17
N CYS A 127 1.65 16.27 15.20
CA CYS A 127 2.54 16.84 16.20
C CYS A 127 3.00 15.77 17.19
N GLY A 128 4.30 15.45 17.22
CA GLY A 128 4.83 14.45 18.15
C GLY A 128 4.79 14.87 19.63
N ARG A 129 4.73 16.18 19.93
CA ARG A 129 4.72 16.73 21.30
C ARG A 129 3.37 16.56 22.00
N CYS A 130 2.28 17.02 21.38
CA CYS A 130 0.94 16.92 21.98
C CYS A 130 0.12 15.74 21.44
N GLY A 131 0.47 15.19 20.27
CA GLY A 131 -0.29 14.14 19.58
C GLY A 131 -1.41 14.68 18.69
N ARG A 132 -1.47 16.01 18.46
CA ARG A 132 -2.46 16.65 17.60
C ARG A 132 -2.25 16.25 16.14
N LEU A 133 -3.33 15.83 15.48
CA LEU A 133 -3.38 15.63 14.03
C LEU A 133 -4.12 16.80 13.38
N ASP A 134 -3.40 17.57 12.58
CA ASP A 134 -3.97 18.65 11.77
C ASP A 134 -4.14 18.18 10.33
N TRP A 135 -5.23 18.57 9.68
CA TRP A 135 -5.51 18.28 8.27
C TRP A 135 -5.55 19.58 7.47
N MET A 136 -4.98 19.55 6.27
CA MET A 136 -5.01 20.64 5.32
C MET A 136 -5.28 20.12 3.92
N GLU A 137 -6.06 20.89 3.16
CA GLU A 137 -6.30 20.60 1.75
C GLU A 137 -5.05 20.94 0.92
N GLY A 138 -4.74 20.09 -0.05
CA GLY A 138 -3.61 20.26 -0.95
C GLY A 138 -2.31 19.60 -0.51
N PRO A 139 -1.22 19.91 -1.22
CA PRO A 139 0.08 19.27 -1.02
C PRO A 139 0.75 19.71 0.29
N LYS A 140 1.91 19.11 0.58
CA LYS A 140 2.72 19.45 1.75
C LYS A 140 2.94 20.97 1.84
N PRO A 141 2.59 21.62 2.97
CA PRO A 141 2.76 23.06 3.14
C PRO A 141 4.24 23.44 3.19
N LYS A 142 4.57 24.73 3.00
CA LYS A 142 5.93 25.24 3.20
C LYS A 142 6.31 25.34 4.68
N SER A 143 5.38 25.68 5.56
CA SER A 143 5.61 25.66 7.00
C SER A 143 4.33 25.24 7.72
N HIS A 144 4.47 24.66 8.91
CA HIS A 144 3.34 24.30 9.76
C HIS A 144 3.68 24.42 11.24
N THR A 145 2.77 25.06 11.96
CA THR A 145 2.79 25.18 13.41
C THR A 145 1.60 24.41 13.96
N CYS A 146 1.83 23.61 15.00
CA CYS A 146 0.76 22.82 15.62
C CYS A 146 -0.34 23.73 16.18
N SER A 147 -1.60 23.46 15.80
CA SER A 147 -2.77 24.24 16.22
C SER A 147 -3.09 24.18 17.72
N GLU A 148 -2.49 23.24 18.46
CA GLU A 148 -2.79 23.01 19.88
C GLU A 148 -1.68 23.49 20.83
N CYS A 149 -0.41 23.38 20.44
CA CYS A 149 0.73 23.67 21.32
C CYS A 149 1.72 24.67 20.74
N ASP A 150 1.35 25.35 19.65
CA ASP A 150 2.09 26.43 18.98
C ASP A 150 3.55 26.07 18.65
N THR A 151 3.84 24.77 18.56
CA THR A 151 5.18 24.28 18.29
C THR A 151 5.40 24.27 16.79
N LEU A 152 6.42 25.01 16.33
CA LEU A 152 6.87 24.95 14.94
C LEU A 152 7.32 23.52 14.63
N LEU A 153 6.62 22.86 13.70
CA LEU A 153 6.93 21.47 13.33
C LEU A 153 7.86 21.44 12.13
N TRP A 154 7.55 22.22 11.10
CA TRP A 154 8.28 22.19 9.84
C TRP A 154 8.28 23.57 9.20
N GLU A 155 9.37 23.88 8.52
CA GLU A 155 9.54 25.02 7.63
C GLU A 155 10.48 24.59 6.50
N SER A 156 10.10 24.87 5.25
CA SER A 156 10.88 24.54 4.06
C SER A 156 12.04 25.52 3.96
N GLU A 157 13.26 25.00 3.89
CA GLU A 157 14.47 25.80 3.72
C GLU A 157 14.68 26.29 2.26
N GLU A 158 13.69 26.18 1.37
CA GLU A 158 13.79 26.65 -0.03
C GLU A 158 13.48 28.15 -0.16
N GLU A 159 14.53 28.93 -0.41
CA GLU A 159 14.52 30.30 -0.99
C GLU A 159 14.13 30.29 -2.49
#